data_AF-W5W9Q5-F1
#
_entry.id   AF-W5W9Q5-F1
#
_cell.length_a   1.000
_cell.length_b   1.000
_cell.length_c   1.000
_cell.angle_alpha   90.00
_cell.angle_beta   90.00
_cell.angle_gamma   90.00
#
_symmetry.space_group_name_H-M   'P 1'
#
loop_
_entity.id
_entity.type
_entity.pdbx_description
1 polymer ?
#
loop_
_entity_poly.entity_id
_entity_poly.type
_entity_poly.pdbx_seq_one_letter_code
_entity_poly.pdbx_strand_id
1 'polypeptide(L)'
;MTAECGVDGLPRNVVYGDGEPIEDEVITLIKQVYDEARLRFPWQRADMLIVDNFLATHGRDPFGGDRRVLVATSDLYTAGALC
;
A
#
# COMPACT_ATOMS: atom_id res chain seq x y z
N MET A 1 -25.98 -6.32 -5.75
CA MET A 1 -24.61 -6.88 -5.74
C MET A 1 -23.75 -6.41 -6.92
N THR A 2 -24.25 -5.55 -7.80
CA THR A 2 -23.50 -4.88 -8.89
C THR A 2 -22.98 -3.49 -8.51
N ALA A 3 -23.25 -3.00 -7.30
CA ALA A 3 -22.84 -1.67 -6.86
C ALA A 3 -21.39 -1.60 -6.32
N GLU A 4 -20.73 -2.74 -6.09
CA GLU A 4 -19.42 -2.82 -5.44
C GLU A 4 -18.26 -3.11 -6.41
N CYS A 5 -18.56 -3.50 -7.65
CA CYS A 5 -17.55 -3.78 -8.66
C CYS A 5 -17.52 -2.63 -9.68
N GLY A 6 -16.31 -2.25 -10.12
CA GLY A 6 -16.10 -1.23 -11.15
C GLY A 6 -16.72 -1.56 -12.49
N VAL A 7 -16.57 -0.67 -13.48
CA VAL A 7 -17.10 -0.84 -14.85
C VAL A 7 -16.69 -2.17 -15.50
N ASP A 8 -15.51 -2.69 -15.13
CA ASP A 8 -14.97 -3.98 -15.62
C ASP A 8 -15.28 -5.17 -14.68
N GLY A 9 -16.14 -4.99 -13.68
CA GLY A 9 -16.45 -6.03 -12.70
C GLY A 9 -15.33 -6.29 -11.68
N LEU A 10 -14.30 -5.43 -11.62
CA LEU A 10 -13.18 -5.57 -10.70
C LEU A 10 -13.50 -4.98 -9.31
N PRO A 11 -13.00 -5.59 -8.22
CA PRO A 11 -13.28 -5.15 -6.84
C PRO A 11 -12.57 -3.84 -6.47
N ARG A 12 -11.84 -3.23 -7.40
CA ARG A 12 -11.17 -1.94 -7.25
C ARG A 12 -11.42 -1.14 -8.51
N ASN A 13 -11.98 0.05 -8.33
CA ASN A 13 -12.18 1.03 -9.38
C ASN A 13 -11.70 2.38 -8.85
N VAL A 14 -10.96 3.13 -9.67
CA VAL A 14 -10.47 4.45 -9.30
C VAL A 14 -10.67 5.40 -10.48
N VAL A 15 -11.18 6.58 -10.17
CA VAL A 15 -11.44 7.68 -11.11
C VAL A 15 -10.96 8.98 -10.45
N TYR A 16 -10.82 10.04 -11.24
CA TYR A 16 -10.59 11.37 -10.68
C TYR A 16 -11.79 11.84 -9.85
N GLY A 17 -11.60 12.91 -9.07
CA GLY A 17 -12.64 13.45 -8.18
C GLY A 17 -13.86 14.01 -8.91
N ASP A 18 -13.74 14.27 -10.20
CA ASP A 18 -14.84 14.67 -11.11
C ASP A 18 -15.53 13.48 -11.79
N GLY A 19 -15.03 12.26 -11.59
CA GLY A 19 -15.60 11.03 -12.14
C GLY A 19 -15.00 10.58 -13.48
N GLU A 20 -14.11 11.37 -14.08
CA GLU A 20 -13.41 10.97 -15.31
C GLU A 20 -12.42 9.82 -15.02
N PRO A 21 -12.23 8.88 -15.97
CA PRO A 21 -11.26 7.80 -15.80
C PRO A 21 -9.84 8.35 -15.73
N ILE A 22 -8.99 7.71 -14.92
CA ILE A 22 -7.55 7.99 -14.92
C ILE A 22 -6.94 7.35 -16.17
N GLU A 23 -6.15 8.11 -16.92
CA GLU A 23 -5.53 7.65 -18.16
C GLU A 23 -4.49 6.55 -17.90
N ASP A 24 -4.37 5.61 -18.84
CA ASP A 24 -3.46 4.46 -18.71
C ASP A 24 -2.00 4.87 -18.58
N GLU A 25 -1.61 5.96 -19.26
CA GLU A 25 -0.26 6.52 -19.18
C GLU A 25 0.05 7.06 -17.77
N VAL A 26 -0.94 7.66 -17.10
CA VAL A 26 -0.79 8.16 -15.72
C VAL A 26 -0.62 7.00 -14.75
N ILE A 27 -1.45 5.96 -14.88
CA ILE A 27 -1.32 4.74 -14.05
C ILE A 27 0.03 4.07 -14.27
N THR A 28 0.49 4.01 -15.52
CA THR A 28 1.79 3.44 -15.88
C THR A 28 2.94 4.22 -15.24
N LEU A 29 2.89 5.56 -15.30
CA LEU A 29 3.88 6.43 -14.64
C LEU A 29 3.88 6.22 -13.12
N ILE A 30 2.71 6.18 -12.48
CA ILE A 30 2.61 5.93 -11.03
C ILE A 30 3.28 4.59 -10.68
N LYS A 31 2.97 3.51 -11.41
CA LYS A 31 3.59 2.19 -11.18
C LYS A 31 5.11 2.24 -11.31
N GLN A 32 5.62 2.92 -12.35
CA GLN A 32 7.06 3.07 -12.57
C GLN A 32 7.73 3.79 -11.39
N VAL A 33 7.16 4.91 -10.94
CA VAL A 33 7.71 5.68 -9.80
C VAL A 33 7.66 4.84 -8.51
N TYR A 34 6.59 4.10 -8.27
CA TYR A 34 6.52 3.15 -7.15
C TYR A 34 7.62 2.09 -7.24
N ASP A 35 7.86 1.52 -8.42
CA ASP A 35 8.89 0.49 -8.64
C ASP A 35 10.33 1.02 -8.50
N GLU A 36 10.56 2.29 -8.82
CA GLU A 36 11.84 2.98 -8.64
C GLU A 36 12.09 3.37 -7.18
N ALA A 37 11.06 3.84 -6.48
CA ALA A 37 11.15 4.29 -5.10
C ALA A 37 11.08 3.14 -4.07
N ARG A 38 10.66 1.94 -4.47
CA ARG A 38 10.47 0.81 -3.53
C ARG A 38 11.78 0.38 -2.89
N LEU A 39 11.69 0.02 -1.61
CA LEU A 39 12.73 -0.67 -0.87
C LEU A 39 12.28 -2.09 -0.55
N ARG A 40 13.15 -3.07 -0.81
CA ARG A 40 12.91 -4.46 -0.42
C ARG A 40 13.60 -4.75 0.90
N PHE A 41 12.82 -5.18 1.88
CA PHE A 41 13.31 -5.62 3.19
C PHE A 41 13.31 -7.16 3.27
N PRO A 42 14.47 -7.82 3.13
CA PRO A 42 14.57 -9.29 3.14
C PRO A 42 14.48 -9.82 4.57
N TRP A 43 13.25 -10.01 5.05
CA TRP A 43 12.93 -10.50 6.39
C TRP A 43 13.79 -11.70 6.83
N GLN A 44 14.38 -11.56 8.01
CA GLN A 44 14.93 -12.65 8.81
C GLN A 44 14.07 -12.88 10.06
N ARG A 45 14.22 -14.06 10.66
CA ARG A 45 13.53 -14.38 11.91
C ARG A 45 14.00 -13.40 13.00
N ALA A 46 13.02 -12.86 13.73
CA ALA A 46 13.21 -11.85 14.79
C ALA A 46 13.55 -10.43 14.32
N ASP A 47 13.50 -10.14 13.01
CA ASP A 47 13.54 -8.77 12.53
C ASP A 47 12.28 -8.00 12.97
N MET A 48 12.45 -6.69 13.16
CA MET A 48 11.36 -5.73 13.36
C MET A 48 11.54 -4.56 12.39
N LEU A 49 10.47 -4.21 11.70
CA LEU A 49 10.40 -3.04 10.83
C LEU A 49 9.39 -2.07 11.42
N ILE A 50 9.82 -0.83 11.66
CA ILE A 50 8.94 0.28 12.02
C ILE A 50 8.72 1.10 10.75
N VAL A 51 7.45 1.38 10.45
CA VAL A 51 7.04 2.16 9.27
C VAL A 51 6.26 3.37 9.75
N ASP A 52 6.69 4.56 9.33
CA ASP A 52 5.85 5.75 9.43
C ASP A 52 4.73 5.66 8.38
N ASN A 53 3.52 5.38 8.82
CA ASN A 53 2.37 5.13 7.95
C ASN A 53 1.91 6.37 7.16
N PHE A 54 2.36 7.57 7.52
CA PHE A 54 2.05 8.80 6.79
C PHE A 54 3.05 9.06 5.66
N LEU A 55 4.29 8.63 5.84
CA LEU A 55 5.38 8.89 4.89
C LEU A 55 5.63 7.74 3.92
N ALA A 56 5.24 6.52 4.29
CA ALA A 56 5.53 5.33 3.51
C ALA A 56 4.26 4.54 3.17
N THR A 57 4.16 4.16 1.90
CA THR A 57 3.30 3.06 1.49
C THR A 57 4.05 1.74 1.65
N HIS A 58 3.33 0.68 1.97
CA HIS A 58 3.93 -0.65 2.12
C HIS A 58 3.11 -1.69 1.39
N GLY A 59 3.80 -2.72 0.90
CA GLY A 59 3.22 -3.79 0.11
C GLY A 59 3.98 -5.09 0.32
N ARG A 60 3.66 -6.08 -0.51
CA ARG A 60 4.24 -7.41 -0.41
C ARG A 60 4.46 -8.02 -1.78
N ASP A 61 5.70 -8.35 -2.09
CA ASP A 61 6.04 -9.16 -3.27
C ASP A 61 5.43 -10.58 -3.14
N PRO A 62 5.15 -11.28 -4.26
CA PRO A 62 4.79 -12.70 -4.23
C PRO A 62 5.79 -13.53 -3.41
N PHE A 63 5.30 -14.48 -2.62
CA PHE A 63 6.14 -15.39 -1.85
C PHE A 63 5.54 -16.81 -1.89
N GLY A 64 6.36 -17.82 -1.62
CA GLY A 64 5.94 -19.21 -1.44
C GLY A 64 6.40 -19.77 -0.10
N GLY A 65 5.84 -20.91 0.30
CA GLY A 65 6.14 -21.59 1.56
C GLY A 65 5.57 -20.91 2.81
N ASP A 66 5.97 -21.40 3.97
CA ASP A 66 5.49 -20.90 5.26
C ASP A 66 6.16 -19.59 5.64
N ARG A 67 5.35 -18.54 5.81
CA ARG A 67 5.80 -17.21 6.26
C ARG A 67 4.80 -16.61 7.22
N ARG A 68 5.28 -16.13 8.38
CA ARG A 68 4.47 -15.39 9.36
C ARG A 68 5.13 -14.05 9.67
N VAL A 69 4.40 -12.98 9.44
CA VAL A 69 4.74 -11.61 9.87
C VAL A 69 3.59 -11.12 10.74
N LEU A 70 3.91 -10.58 11.90
CA LEU A 70 2.95 -9.99 12.83
C LEU A 70 2.98 -8.47 12.65
N VAL A 71 1.81 -7.83 12.81
CA VAL A 71 1.66 -6.38 12.64
C VAL A 71 0.96 -5.83 13.88
N ALA A 72 1.46 -4.70 14.37
CA ALA A 72 0.82 -3.86 15.36
C ALA A 72 0.83 -2.42 14.84
N THR A 73 -0.29 -1.72 14.98
CA THR A 73 -0.42 -0.30 14.63
C THR A 73 -0.43 0.52 15.92
N SER A 74 0.23 1.67 15.91
CA SER A 74 0.10 2.64 16.99
C SER A 74 -0.89 3.74 16.61
N ASP A 75 -1.34 4.49 17.61
CA ASP A 75 -1.97 5.78 17.37
C ASP A 75 -0.95 6.78 16.80
N LEU A 76 -1.47 7.91 16.29
CA LEU A 76 -0.65 9.02 15.85
C LEU A 76 0.17 9.55 17.03
N TYR A 77 1.49 9.47 16.89
CA TYR A 77 2.40 10.13 17.83
C TYR A 77 2.44 11.63 17.55
N THR A 78 2.05 12.44 18.52
CA THR A 78 2.26 13.89 18.50
C THR A 78 3.27 14.25 19.58
N ALA A 79 4.32 14.99 19.21
CA ALA A 79 5.33 15.41 20.16
C ALA A 79 4.68 16.29 21.25
N GLY A 80 4.62 15.78 22.49
CA GLY A 80 4.00 16.44 23.63
C GLY A 80 2.82 15.69 24.24
N ALA A 81 2.25 14.71 23.55
CA ALA A 81 1.27 13.78 24.11
C ALA A 81 2.00 12.58 24.74
N LEU A 82 2.48 12.75 25.96
CA LEU A 82 2.84 11.61 26.81
C LEU A 82 1.54 10.94 27.26
N CYS A 83 1.31 9.73 26.76
CA CYS A 83 0.56 8.70 27.50
C CYS A 83 1.58 7.86 28.28
#